data_AF-A0A0R3L6M6-F1
#
_entry.id   AF-A0A0R3L6M6-F1
#
_cell.length_a   1.000
_cell.length_b   1.000
_cell.length_c   1.000
_cell.angle_alpha   90.00
_cell.angle_beta   90.00
_cell.angle_gamma   90.00
#
_symmetry.space_group_name_H-M   'P 1'
#
loop_
_entity.id
_entity.type
_entity.pdbx_description
1 polymer ?
#
loop_
_entity_poly.entity_id
_entity_poly.type
_entity_poly.pdbx_seq_one_letter_code
_entity_poly.pdbx_strand_id
1 'polypeptide(L)'
;MFLCGHAPYGQWGVYRRRHLLILTSRADPPSFELGKRVAEVLADRLPSSKAQVSRAPHKERIASLISSQQLDVALMRRDDAAALRQGRPPFADHGPVKLFTVVGIGEYLFVCRDDFAARHAWLIAEALDKSRSALPELLLPSGSSSEPPDSRIPLHPGAIGYFTGAPVPGLEPHAHEDHTHEVDVPQ
;
A
#
# COMPACT_ATOMS: atom_id res chain seq x y z
N MET A 1 25.64 6.04 26.60
CA MET A 1 24.82 6.80 25.64
C MET A 1 23.79 5.85 25.06
N PHE A 2 22.57 5.86 25.61
CA PHE A 2 21.49 4.96 25.22
C PHE A 2 20.87 5.47 23.91
N LEU A 3 21.14 4.80 22.80
CA LEU A 3 20.31 4.90 21.59
C LEU A 3 18.96 4.27 21.93
N CYS A 4 17.98 5.09 22.31
CA CYS A 4 16.60 4.65 22.41
C CYS A 4 16.12 4.31 20.99
N GLY A 5 16.18 3.03 20.65
CA GLY A 5 15.61 2.49 19.43
C GLY A 5 14.11 2.70 19.43
N HIS A 6 13.65 3.76 18.76
CA HIS A 6 12.26 3.85 18.34
C HIS A 6 12.01 2.71 17.36
N ALA A 7 11.48 1.62 17.87
CA ALA A 7 10.84 0.59 17.08
C ALA A 7 9.74 1.29 16.23
N PRO A 8 9.89 1.41 14.89
CA PRO A 8 8.99 2.22 14.05
C PRO A 8 7.57 1.63 13.90
N TYR A 9 7.26 0.57 14.66
CA TYR A 9 6.09 -0.30 14.50
C TYR A 9 4.74 0.37 14.86
N GLY A 10 4.76 1.50 15.59
CA GLY A 10 3.56 2.24 15.99
C GLY A 10 2.95 3.11 14.89
N GLN A 11 3.61 3.21 13.74
CA GLN A 11 3.17 4.13 12.69
C GLN A 11 1.93 3.64 11.94
N TRP A 12 1.38 2.44 12.12
CA TRP A 12 0.16 2.06 11.36
C TRP A 12 -1.11 2.83 11.74
N GLY A 13 -1.28 3.27 12.99
CA GLY A 13 -2.40 4.14 13.42
C GLY A 13 -3.81 3.56 13.22
N VAL A 14 -4.84 4.41 13.32
CA VAL A 14 -6.27 4.04 13.25
C VAL A 14 -6.64 3.51 11.86
N TYR A 15 -6.63 2.19 11.71
CA TYR A 15 -7.19 1.49 10.56
C TYR A 15 -8.52 0.86 10.96
N ARG A 16 -9.59 1.20 10.23
CA ARG A 16 -10.97 0.83 10.60
C ARG A 16 -11.22 -0.67 10.56
N ARG A 17 -10.43 -1.43 9.80
CA ARG A 17 -10.53 -2.89 9.72
C ARG A 17 -9.52 -3.58 10.61
N ARG A 18 -9.88 -4.76 11.11
CA ARG A 18 -9.02 -5.58 11.97
C ARG A 18 -7.75 -6.04 11.25
N HIS A 19 -7.83 -6.37 9.97
CA HIS A 19 -6.74 -6.87 9.14
C HIS A 19 -6.69 -6.11 7.81
N LEU A 20 -5.49 -5.79 7.32
CA LEU A 20 -5.28 -5.39 5.94
C LEU A 20 -5.36 -6.63 5.04
N LEU A 21 -6.53 -6.90 4.48
CA LEU A 21 -6.72 -8.04 3.57
C LEU A 21 -6.31 -7.65 2.15
N ILE A 22 -5.23 -8.28 1.67
CA ILE A 22 -4.71 -8.16 0.32
C ILE A 22 -5.44 -9.14 -0.58
N LEU A 23 -6.30 -8.62 -1.44
CA LEU A 23 -7.01 -9.43 -2.42
C LEU A 23 -6.06 -9.89 -3.54
N THR A 24 -6.11 -11.18 -3.83
CA THR A 24 -5.48 -11.78 -5.01
C THR A 24 -6.50 -12.65 -5.76
N SER A 25 -6.17 -13.12 -6.96
CA SER A 25 -7.08 -13.95 -7.75
C SER A 25 -6.67 -15.41 -7.74
N ARG A 26 -7.62 -16.32 -7.50
CA ARG A 26 -7.40 -17.77 -7.66
C ARG A 26 -7.05 -18.16 -9.10
N ALA A 27 -7.56 -17.40 -10.07
CA ALA A 27 -7.26 -17.59 -11.49
C ALA A 27 -5.86 -17.09 -11.88
N ASP A 28 -5.11 -16.48 -10.95
CA ASP A 28 -3.74 -16.02 -11.16
C ASP A 28 -2.84 -16.52 -9.99
N PRO A 29 -2.40 -17.78 -10.01
CA PRO A 29 -1.62 -18.36 -8.91
C PRO A 29 -0.36 -17.56 -8.52
N PRO A 30 0.43 -16.98 -9.47
CA PRO A 30 1.55 -16.11 -9.13
C PRO A 30 1.15 -14.89 -8.27
N SER A 31 -0.04 -14.33 -8.48
CA SER A 31 -0.54 -13.22 -7.64
C SER A 31 -0.70 -13.62 -6.17
N PHE A 32 -1.08 -14.87 -5.89
CA PHE A 32 -1.23 -15.36 -4.52
C PHE A 32 0.12 -15.55 -3.83
N GLU A 33 1.10 -16.13 -4.54
CA GLU A 33 2.46 -16.29 -4.01
C GLU A 33 3.11 -14.94 -3.72
N LEU A 34 2.97 -13.98 -4.64
CA LEU A 34 3.45 -12.62 -4.44
C LEU A 34 2.71 -11.93 -3.29
N GLY A 35 1.39 -12.08 -3.21
CA GLY A 35 0.58 -11.55 -2.12
C GLY A 35 1.05 -12.04 -0.75
N LYS A 36 1.45 -13.32 -0.63
CA LYS A 36 1.97 -13.87 0.63
C LYS A 36 3.28 -13.20 1.04
N ARG A 37 4.21 -13.03 0.11
CA ARG A 37 5.48 -12.32 0.34
C ARG A 37 5.23 -10.87 0.75
N VAL A 38 4.30 -10.18 0.08
CA VAL A 38 3.90 -8.82 0.46
C VAL A 38 3.32 -8.80 1.88
N ALA A 39 2.43 -9.74 2.22
CA ALA A 39 1.86 -9.83 3.57
C ALA A 39 2.94 -10.09 4.63
N GLU A 40 3.93 -10.94 4.35
CA GLU A 40 5.08 -11.21 5.23
C GLU A 40 5.92 -9.95 5.46
N VAL A 41 6.25 -9.21 4.39
CA VAL A 41 6.96 -7.93 4.49
C VAL A 41 6.16 -6.92 5.32
N LEU A 42 4.85 -6.81 5.09
CA LEU A 42 4.01 -5.90 5.86
C LEU A 42 3.83 -6.36 7.31
N ALA A 43 3.85 -7.66 7.60
CA ALA A 43 3.80 -8.16 8.96
C ALA A 43 5.10 -7.87 9.74
N ASP A 44 6.26 -7.92 9.09
CA ASP A 44 7.55 -7.56 9.67
C ASP A 44 7.67 -6.04 9.91
N ARG A 45 7.37 -5.24 8.89
CA ARG A 45 7.55 -3.78 8.93
C ARG A 45 6.40 -3.04 9.60
N LEU A 46 5.17 -3.51 9.41
CA LEU A 46 3.93 -2.89 9.88
C LEU A 46 3.05 -3.92 10.62
N PRO A 47 3.54 -4.53 11.72
CA PRO A 47 2.85 -5.64 12.39
C PRO A 47 1.40 -5.30 12.81
N SER A 48 1.15 -4.04 13.18
CA SER A 48 -0.20 -3.56 13.54
C SER A 48 -1.20 -3.56 12.36
N SER A 49 -0.74 -3.63 11.11
CA SER A 49 -1.60 -3.81 9.93
C SER A 49 -2.29 -5.17 9.91
N LYS A 50 -1.69 -6.18 10.56
CA LYS A 50 -2.12 -7.57 10.54
C LYS A 50 -2.43 -8.03 9.12
N ALA A 51 -1.53 -7.70 8.20
CA ALA A 51 -1.70 -7.97 6.78
C ALA A 51 -1.90 -9.47 6.53
N GLN A 52 -2.89 -9.79 5.70
CA GLN A 52 -3.25 -11.16 5.35
C GLN A 52 -3.67 -11.21 3.89
N VAL A 53 -3.42 -12.35 3.24
CA VAL A 53 -3.84 -12.56 1.86
C VAL A 53 -5.20 -13.24 1.82
N SER A 54 -6.07 -12.76 0.96
CA SER A 54 -7.34 -13.42 0.64
C SER A 54 -7.43 -13.69 -0.85
N ARG A 55 -7.92 -14.87 -1.21
CA ARG A 55 -8.08 -15.28 -2.62
C ARG A 55 -9.52 -15.13 -3.05
N ALA A 56 -9.75 -14.23 -3.98
CA ALA A 56 -11.01 -14.15 -4.70
C ALA A 56 -11.16 -15.38 -5.63
N PRO A 57 -12.36 -15.99 -5.72
CA PRO A 57 -12.59 -17.14 -6.59
C PRO A 57 -12.36 -16.83 -8.07
N HIS A 58 -12.68 -15.60 -8.49
CA HIS A 58 -12.50 -15.08 -9.84
C HIS A 58 -12.21 -13.57 -9.78
N LYS A 59 -11.69 -12.99 -10.87
CA LYS A 59 -11.13 -11.61 -10.86
C LYS A 59 -12.22 -10.55 -10.60
N GLU A 60 -13.41 -10.75 -11.13
CA GLU A 60 -14.60 -9.90 -10.96
C GLU A 60 -15.00 -9.75 -9.49
N ARG A 61 -14.74 -10.77 -8.66
CA ARG A 61 -14.99 -10.66 -7.22
C ARG A 61 -14.07 -9.62 -6.56
N ILE A 62 -12.86 -9.40 -7.08
CA ILE A 62 -11.99 -8.29 -6.62
C ILE A 62 -12.66 -6.96 -6.92
N ALA A 63 -13.16 -6.78 -8.15
CA ALA A 63 -13.88 -5.57 -8.56
C ALA A 63 -15.08 -5.29 -7.65
N SER A 64 -15.93 -6.30 -7.43
CA SER A 64 -17.08 -6.23 -6.52
C SER A 64 -16.70 -5.79 -5.11
N LEU A 65 -15.64 -6.36 -4.52
CA LEU A 65 -15.23 -6.07 -3.14
C LEU A 65 -14.61 -4.69 -2.97
N ILE A 66 -13.84 -4.23 -3.97
CA ILE A 66 -13.22 -2.90 -3.96
C ILE A 66 -14.27 -1.82 -4.23
N SER A 67 -15.11 -1.98 -5.26
CA SER A 67 -16.11 -0.96 -5.64
C SER A 67 -17.22 -0.80 -4.59
N SER A 68 -17.56 -1.87 -3.87
CA SER A 68 -18.51 -1.83 -2.75
C SER A 68 -17.88 -1.46 -1.40
N GLN A 69 -16.61 -1.04 -1.38
CA GLN A 69 -15.88 -0.63 -0.17
C GLN A 69 -15.81 -1.72 0.92
N GLN A 70 -16.01 -2.99 0.56
CA GLN A 70 -15.90 -4.12 1.47
C GLN A 70 -14.44 -4.48 1.76
N LEU A 71 -13.54 -4.26 0.79
CA LEU A 71 -12.09 -4.38 0.94
C LEU A 71 -11.37 -3.15 0.34
N ASP A 72 -10.11 -2.94 0.74
CA ASP A 72 -9.40 -1.68 0.43
C ASP A 72 -8.28 -1.84 -0.59
N VAL A 73 -7.64 -3.00 -0.63
CA VAL A 73 -6.41 -3.22 -1.39
C VAL A 73 -6.44 -4.54 -2.14
N ALA A 74 -5.76 -4.57 -3.28
CA ALA A 74 -5.61 -5.76 -4.10
C ALA A 74 -4.23 -5.77 -4.78
N LEU A 75 -3.77 -6.97 -5.10
CA LEU A 75 -2.62 -7.19 -5.96
C LEU A 75 -3.12 -7.71 -7.30
N MET A 76 -2.93 -6.93 -8.36
CA MET A 76 -3.49 -7.18 -9.69
C MET A 76 -2.41 -7.05 -10.75
N ARG A 77 -2.52 -7.80 -11.85
CA ARG A 77 -1.69 -7.51 -13.04
C ARG A 77 -2.01 -6.12 -13.56
N ARG A 78 -1.03 -5.47 -14.18
CA ARG A 78 -1.19 -4.14 -14.81
C ARG A 78 -2.41 -4.10 -15.75
N ASP A 79 -2.52 -5.07 -16.65
CA ASP A 79 -3.61 -5.16 -17.62
C ASP A 79 -4.99 -5.35 -16.96
N ASP A 80 -5.08 -6.20 -15.93
CA ASP A 80 -6.34 -6.42 -15.22
C ASP A 80 -6.78 -5.15 -14.48
N ALA A 81 -5.82 -4.46 -13.85
CA ALA A 81 -6.10 -3.25 -13.11
C ALA A 81 -6.54 -2.12 -14.07
N ALA A 82 -5.89 -2.00 -15.23
CA ALA A 82 -6.28 -1.06 -16.29
C ALA A 82 -7.68 -1.40 -16.85
N ALA A 83 -7.98 -2.68 -17.10
CA ALA A 83 -9.30 -3.12 -17.54
C ALA A 83 -10.38 -2.78 -16.51
N LEU A 84 -10.12 -3.01 -15.22
CA LEU A 84 -11.03 -2.66 -14.13
C LEU A 84 -11.26 -1.15 -14.04
N ARG A 85 -10.19 -0.36 -14.14
CA ARG A 85 -10.29 1.12 -14.15
C ARG A 85 -11.16 1.64 -15.28
N GLN A 86 -11.15 0.96 -16.43
CA GLN A 86 -11.89 1.35 -17.63
C GLN A 86 -13.27 0.70 -17.73
N GLY A 87 -13.63 -0.24 -16.84
CA GLY A 87 -14.85 -1.02 -16.98
C GLY A 87 -14.87 -1.90 -18.23
N ARG A 88 -13.71 -2.40 -18.66
CA ARG A 88 -13.59 -3.34 -19.78
C ARG A 88 -13.72 -4.79 -19.29
N PRO A 89 -14.06 -5.75 -20.18
CA PRO A 89 -14.03 -7.16 -19.83
C PRO A 89 -12.70 -7.57 -19.16
N PRO A 90 -12.74 -8.42 -18.10
CA PRO A 90 -13.91 -9.11 -17.57
C PRO A 90 -14.78 -8.29 -16.59
N PHE A 91 -14.47 -7.00 -16.38
CA PHE A 91 -15.10 -6.17 -15.35
C PHE A 91 -16.27 -5.30 -15.84
N ALA A 92 -16.77 -5.54 -17.06
CA ALA A 92 -17.77 -4.68 -17.70
C ALA A 92 -19.03 -4.49 -16.84
N ASP A 93 -19.50 -5.55 -16.18
CA ASP A 93 -20.70 -5.53 -15.33
C ASP A 93 -20.54 -4.67 -14.06
N HIS A 94 -19.31 -4.35 -13.67
CA HIS A 94 -19.01 -3.46 -12.55
C HIS A 94 -18.85 -2.00 -12.97
N GLY A 95 -18.70 -1.74 -14.26
CA GLY A 95 -18.34 -0.43 -14.79
C GLY A 95 -16.91 0.03 -14.36
N PRO A 96 -16.54 1.27 -14.71
CA PRO A 96 -15.24 1.84 -14.34
C PRO A 96 -15.09 1.98 -12.82
N VAL A 97 -14.01 1.43 -12.25
CA VAL A 97 -13.69 1.56 -10.82
C VAL A 97 -12.48 2.47 -10.63
N LYS A 98 -12.61 3.50 -9.80
CA LYS A 98 -11.48 4.36 -9.45
C LYS A 98 -10.49 3.60 -8.56
N LEU A 99 -9.25 3.52 -9.03
CA LEU A 99 -8.15 2.85 -8.36
C LEU A 99 -6.93 3.77 -8.34
N PHE A 100 -6.10 3.59 -7.32
CA PHE A 100 -4.75 4.13 -7.25
C PHE A 100 -3.73 3.03 -7.01
N THR A 101 -2.56 3.18 -7.61
CA THR A 101 -1.41 2.32 -7.31
C THR A 101 -0.68 2.85 -6.09
N VAL A 102 -0.32 1.97 -5.16
CA VAL A 102 0.59 2.30 -4.06
C VAL A 102 2.04 2.01 -4.48
N VAL A 103 2.29 0.85 -5.07
CA VAL A 103 3.59 0.47 -5.63
C VAL A 103 3.42 -0.55 -6.76
N GLY A 104 4.33 -0.58 -7.73
CA GLY A 104 4.44 -1.65 -8.72
C GLY A 104 5.46 -2.70 -8.27
N ILE A 105 5.17 -3.97 -8.54
CA ILE A 105 5.99 -5.11 -8.16
C ILE A 105 6.08 -6.04 -9.37
N GLY A 106 7.11 -5.84 -10.19
CA GLY A 106 7.19 -6.41 -11.55
C GLY A 106 5.93 -6.09 -12.38
N GLU A 107 5.29 -7.15 -12.88
CA GLU A 107 4.05 -7.09 -13.68
C GLU A 107 2.78 -6.81 -12.85
N TYR A 108 2.91 -6.74 -11.53
CA TYR A 108 1.80 -6.51 -10.61
C TYR A 108 1.77 -5.09 -10.10
N LEU A 109 0.58 -4.62 -9.76
CA LEU A 109 0.33 -3.39 -9.05
C LEU A 109 -0.33 -3.72 -7.72
N PHE A 110 0.23 -3.17 -6.64
CA PHE A 110 -0.47 -3.10 -5.36
C PHE A 110 -1.40 -1.89 -5.43
N VAL A 111 -2.69 -2.13 -5.65
CA VAL A 111 -3.70 -1.10 -5.85
C VAL A 111 -4.59 -0.93 -4.63
N CYS A 112 -5.20 0.24 -4.53
CA CYS A 112 -6.16 0.58 -3.49
C CYS A 112 -7.35 1.36 -4.08
N ARG A 113 -8.45 1.36 -3.33
CA ARG A 113 -9.63 2.19 -3.60
C ARG A 113 -9.32 3.69 -3.46
N ASP A 114 -10.18 4.55 -3.98
CA ASP A 114 -9.95 5.99 -4.11
C ASP A 114 -9.99 6.80 -2.81
N ASP A 115 -10.67 6.30 -1.78
CA ASP A 115 -10.73 6.88 -0.44
C ASP A 115 -9.75 6.22 0.55
N PHE A 116 -8.77 5.44 0.05
CA PHE A 116 -7.76 4.84 0.92
C PHE A 116 -6.89 5.93 1.57
N ALA A 117 -6.59 5.79 2.86
CA ALA A 117 -5.94 6.86 3.60
C ALA A 117 -4.50 7.08 3.12
N ALA A 118 -4.14 8.33 2.80
CA ALA A 118 -2.80 8.72 2.34
C ALA A 118 -1.69 8.25 3.29
N ARG A 119 -1.92 8.32 4.60
CA ARG A 119 -1.00 7.81 5.61
C ARG A 119 -0.71 6.32 5.45
N HIS A 120 -1.73 5.48 5.27
CA HIS A 120 -1.52 4.04 5.08
C HIS A 120 -0.83 3.73 3.75
N ALA A 121 -1.18 4.44 2.67
CA ALA A 121 -0.49 4.31 1.40
C ALA A 121 1.00 4.68 1.49
N TRP A 122 1.33 5.75 2.21
CA TRP A 122 2.71 6.16 2.48
C TRP A 122 3.49 5.06 3.21
N LEU A 123 2.90 4.49 4.27
CA LEU A 123 3.55 3.45 5.08
C LEU A 123 3.72 2.14 4.32
N ILE A 124 2.73 1.74 3.52
CA ILE A 124 2.86 0.55 2.66
C ILE A 124 3.97 0.78 1.62
N ALA A 125 4.01 1.95 0.97
CA ALA A 125 5.05 2.27 0.01
C ALA A 125 6.45 2.19 0.64
N GLU A 126 6.63 2.78 1.83
CA GLU A 126 7.88 2.69 2.59
C GLU A 126 8.26 1.25 2.94
N ALA A 127 7.32 0.49 3.51
CA ALA A 127 7.58 -0.87 3.98
C ALA A 127 8.02 -1.79 2.83
N LEU A 128 7.37 -1.66 1.67
CA LEU A 128 7.70 -2.45 0.50
C LEU A 128 9.02 -1.98 -0.12
N ASP A 129 9.24 -0.68 -0.31
CA ASP A 129 10.48 -0.13 -0.88
C ASP A 129 11.72 -0.49 -0.06
N LYS A 130 11.66 -0.32 1.26
CA LYS A 130 12.75 -0.70 2.18
C LYS A 130 12.97 -2.21 2.27
N SER A 131 12.09 -3.01 1.70
CA SER A 131 12.17 -4.48 1.68
C SER A 131 12.26 -5.02 0.25
N ARG A 132 12.70 -4.19 -0.71
CA ARG A 132 12.80 -4.56 -2.13
C ARG A 132 13.57 -5.84 -2.40
N SER A 133 14.56 -6.19 -1.58
CA SER A 133 15.35 -7.41 -1.73
C SER A 133 14.56 -8.69 -1.43
N ALA A 134 13.46 -8.59 -0.69
CA ALA A 134 12.57 -9.71 -0.38
C ALA A 134 11.46 -9.91 -1.43
N LEU A 135 11.30 -8.96 -2.36
CA LEU A 135 10.27 -8.93 -3.37
C LEU A 135 10.89 -9.04 -4.77
N PRO A 136 10.14 -9.52 -5.78
CA PRO A 136 10.50 -9.26 -7.18
C PRO A 136 10.69 -7.77 -7.41
N GLU A 137 11.45 -7.41 -8.44
CA GLU A 137 11.85 -6.03 -8.72
C GLU A 137 10.69 -5.03 -8.56
N LEU A 138 10.84 -4.11 -7.60
CA LEU A 138 9.89 -3.04 -7.38
C LEU A 138 10.01 -2.06 -8.53
N LEU A 139 8.91 -1.87 -9.24
CA LEU A 139 8.82 -0.90 -10.30
C LEU A 139 7.98 0.26 -9.74
N LEU A 140 8.53 1.47 -9.78
CA LEU A 140 7.65 2.63 -9.79
C LEU A 140 6.66 2.42 -10.94
N PRO A 141 5.35 2.60 -10.74
CA PRO A 141 4.36 2.49 -11.80
C PRO A 141 4.52 3.68 -12.76
N SER A 142 5.63 3.70 -13.48
CA SER A 142 5.67 4.26 -14.80
C SER A 142 4.86 3.27 -15.63
N GLY A 143 3.63 3.64 -16.01
CA GLY A 143 2.97 2.92 -17.10
C GLY A 143 3.95 2.81 -18.25
N SER A 144 3.83 1.76 -19.07
CA SER A 144 4.59 1.75 -20.31
C SER A 144 4.29 3.08 -21.02
N SER A 145 5.32 3.79 -21.49
CA SER A 145 5.12 5.08 -22.17
C SER A 145 4.14 4.96 -23.33
N SER A 146 3.96 3.73 -23.85
CA SER A 146 3.03 3.34 -24.90
C SER A 146 1.57 3.17 -24.46
N GLU A 147 1.28 3.07 -23.16
CA GLU A 147 -0.10 2.96 -22.66
C GLU A 147 -0.80 4.32 -22.71
N PRO A 148 -2.08 4.37 -23.16
CA PRO A 148 -2.89 5.58 -23.09
C PRO A 148 -2.94 6.13 -21.66
N PRO A 149 -2.94 7.46 -21.45
CA PRO A 149 -3.04 8.07 -20.12
C PRO A 149 -4.20 7.53 -19.29
N ASP A 150 -5.36 7.30 -19.93
CA ASP A 150 -6.58 6.81 -19.28
C ASP A 150 -6.51 5.33 -18.85
N SER A 151 -5.57 4.56 -19.41
CA SER A 151 -5.27 3.18 -19.00
C SER A 151 -4.35 3.11 -17.80
N ARG A 152 -3.58 4.17 -17.54
CA ARG A 152 -2.64 4.20 -16.42
C ARG A 152 -3.39 4.34 -15.12
N ILE A 153 -3.02 3.51 -14.15
CA ILE A 153 -3.48 3.71 -12.79
C ILE A 153 -2.57 4.75 -12.14
N PRO A 154 -3.12 5.89 -11.68
CA PRO A 154 -2.34 6.93 -11.04
C PRO A 154 -1.77 6.43 -9.72
N LEU A 155 -0.60 6.94 -9.35
CA LEU A 155 0.00 6.69 -8.05
C LEU A 155 -0.82 7.39 -6.95
N HIS A 156 -1.00 6.71 -5.81
CA HIS A 156 -1.72 7.23 -4.67
C HIS A 156 -0.99 8.46 -4.09
N PRO A 157 -1.66 9.57 -3.72
CA PRO A 157 -1.00 10.76 -3.18
C PRO A 157 -0.05 10.49 -2.01
N GLY A 158 -0.45 9.58 -1.10
CA GLY A 158 0.41 9.13 -0.01
C GLY A 158 1.68 8.40 -0.46
N ALA A 159 1.59 7.57 -1.49
CA ALA A 159 2.75 6.88 -2.06
C ALA A 159 3.66 7.87 -2.81
N ILE A 160 3.09 8.81 -3.57
CA ILE A 160 3.84 9.94 -4.16
C ILE A 160 4.64 10.63 -3.06
N GLY A 161 3.99 11.00 -1.95
CA GLY A 161 4.63 11.65 -0.82
C GLY A 161 5.86 10.89 -0.32
N TYR A 162 5.77 9.57 -0.16
CA TYR A 162 6.92 8.75 0.22
C TYR A 162 8.06 8.84 -0.80
N PHE A 163 7.79 8.58 -2.08
CA PHE A 163 8.83 8.55 -3.12
C PHE A 163 9.44 9.94 -3.41
N THR A 164 8.73 11.02 -3.07
CA THR A 164 9.25 12.40 -3.18
C THR A 164 9.91 12.90 -1.89
N GLY A 165 10.01 12.08 -0.85
CA GLY A 165 10.63 12.45 0.43
C GLY A 165 9.76 13.35 1.33
N ALA A 166 8.46 13.44 1.08
CA ALA A 166 7.53 14.14 1.96
C ALA A 166 7.32 13.36 3.27
N PRO A 167 7.09 14.06 4.40
CA PRO A 167 6.85 13.40 5.68
C PRO A 167 5.56 12.58 5.69
N VAL A 168 5.46 11.66 6.64
CA VAL A 168 4.26 10.82 6.82
C VAL A 168 3.03 11.70 7.06
N PRO A 169 1.95 11.56 6.27
CA PRO A 169 0.74 12.35 6.49
C PRO A 169 0.12 12.09 7.88
N GLY A 170 -0.24 13.14 8.61
CA GLY A 170 -0.95 13.04 9.89
C GLY A 170 -0.12 12.56 11.09
N LEU A 171 1.21 12.57 10.99
CA LEU A 171 2.10 12.58 12.15
C LEU A 171 2.30 14.04 12.53
N GLU A 172 1.70 14.48 13.64
CA GLU A 172 2.07 15.76 14.26
C GLU A 172 3.57 15.69 14.58
N PRO A 173 4.40 16.68 14.19
CA PRO A 173 5.76 16.76 14.71
C PRO A 173 5.64 16.97 16.22
N HIS A 174 6.03 15.96 17.01
CA HIS A 174 6.22 16.15 18.44
C HIS A 174 7.25 17.28 18.59
N ALA A 175 6.79 18.45 19.04
CA ALA A 175 7.66 19.55 19.40
C ALA A 175 8.67 19.00 20.43
N HIS A 176 9.96 19.20 20.16
CA HIS A 176 11.00 18.98 21.15
C HIS A 176 10.67 19.84 22.37
N GLU A 177 10.14 19.24 23.42
CA GLU A 177 10.19 19.84 24.76
C GLU A 177 11.63 19.70 25.24
N ASP A 178 12.39 20.76 24.97
CA ASP A 178 13.72 21.00 25.51
C ASP A 178 13.59 21.15 27.03
N HIS A 179 13.66 20.04 27.76
CA HIS A 179 13.86 20.10 29.20
C HIS A 179 15.33 20.44 29.45
N THR A 180 15.61 21.75 29.47
CA THR A 180 16.78 22.32 30.12
C THR A 180 16.72 21.91 31.60
N HIS A 181 17.36 20.81 31.97
CA HIS A 181 17.67 20.53 33.36
C HIS A 181 18.89 21.37 33.72
N GLU A 182 18.61 22.52 34.31
CA GLU A 182 19.57 23.37 34.99
C GLU A 182 20.32 22.52 36.03
N VAL A 183 21.61 22.34 35.80
CA VAL A 183 22.52 21.70 36.75
C VAL A 183 22.92 22.77 37.75
N ASP A 184 22.30 22.77 38.92
CA ASP A 184 22.79 23.54 40.06
C ASP A 184 23.26 22.60 41.17
N VAL A 185 24.58 22.40 41.21
CA VAL A 185 25.37 22.05 42.40
C VAL A 185 26.71 22.76 42.19
N PRO A 186 27.11 23.72 43.05
CA PRO A 186 27.75 23.37 44.34
C PRO A 186 27.48 24.41 45.46
N GLN A 187 27.72 24.21 46.76
CA GLN A 187 28.75 23.49 47.52
C GLN A 187 28.20 22.97 48.85
#